data_AF-A0A7W4ICE6-F1
#
_entry.id   AF-A0A7W4ICE6-F1
#
_cell.length_a   1.000
_cell.length_b   1.000
_cell.length_c   1.000
_cell.angle_alpha   90.00
_cell.angle_beta   90.00
_cell.angle_gamma   90.00
#
_symmetry.space_group_name_H-M   'P 1'
#
loop_
_entity.id
_entity.type
_entity.pdbx_description
1 polymer ?
#
loop_
_entity_poly.entity_id
_entity_poly.type
_entity_poly.pdbx_seq_one_letter_code
_entity_poly.pdbx_strand_id
1 'polypeptide(L)'
;MMFLAQTRDDSSLIYNGKFLSIDANIKKIFRISDGKIPFHKRHPLDPNEAEIDKWLKIFPHSIPVENDVSVYQIFAAHPPMDFITISSGSGYEAGLFGHRTHFVSPRNWTHEDGGFSHFVKILYEYWHVAFWDHILFGSKISSLPPGSWITARAIRRECAFIPDRLRRTINFEWSPR
;
A
#
# COMPACT_ATOMS: atom_id res chain seq x y z
N MET A 1 7.88 17.22 -11.28
CA MET A 1 7.84 15.76 -11.09
C MET A 1 8.12 15.42 -9.63
N MET A 2 7.43 14.44 -9.04
CA MET A 2 7.62 14.04 -7.64
C MET A 2 7.56 12.51 -7.49
N PHE A 3 8.40 11.94 -6.62
CA PHE A 3 8.28 10.54 -6.21
C PHE A 3 7.46 10.42 -4.92
N LEU A 4 6.47 9.53 -4.92
CA LEU A 4 5.67 9.20 -3.74
C LEU A 4 6.13 7.85 -3.18
N ALA A 5 6.83 7.89 -2.05
CA ALA A 5 7.30 6.71 -1.35
C ALA A 5 6.15 6.00 -0.61
N GLN A 6 6.34 4.72 -0.32
CA GLN A 6 5.41 3.86 0.41
C GLN A 6 6.18 3.12 1.49
N THR A 7 5.50 2.67 2.54
CA THR A 7 6.13 1.82 3.55
C THR A 7 6.57 0.50 2.91
N ARG A 8 7.76 0.00 3.26
CA ARG A 8 8.33 -1.24 2.71
C ARG A 8 7.38 -2.45 2.82
N ASP A 9 6.61 -2.48 3.90
CA ASP A 9 5.71 -3.59 4.23
C ASP A 9 4.27 -3.34 3.75
N ASP A 10 4.03 -2.33 2.90
CA ASP A 10 2.74 -2.07 2.27
C ASP A 10 2.33 -3.25 1.39
N SER A 11 1.13 -3.78 1.64
CA SER A 11 0.56 -4.88 0.87
C SER A 11 0.40 -4.56 -0.63
N SER A 12 0.29 -3.28 -1.01
CA SER A 12 0.23 -2.87 -2.41
C SER A 12 1.56 -3.10 -3.14
N LEU A 13 2.67 -3.23 -2.40
CA LEU A 13 3.98 -3.57 -2.95
C LEU A 13 4.15 -5.07 -3.17
N ILE A 14 3.20 -5.93 -2.77
CA ILE A 14 3.29 -7.37 -3.01
C ILE A 14 2.71 -7.68 -4.39
N TYR A 15 3.53 -8.21 -5.30
CA TYR A 15 3.08 -8.65 -6.63
C TYR A 15 3.70 -9.99 -6.99
N ASN A 16 2.87 -10.96 -7.40
CA ASN A 16 3.28 -12.34 -7.70
C ASN A 16 4.16 -12.97 -6.61
N GLY A 17 3.78 -12.78 -5.33
CA GLY A 17 4.48 -13.34 -4.17
C GLY A 17 5.82 -12.66 -3.84
N LYS A 18 6.16 -11.53 -4.48
CA LYS A 18 7.39 -10.78 -4.25
C LYS A 18 7.09 -9.36 -3.79
N PHE A 19 7.94 -8.83 -2.92
CA PHE A 19 7.91 -7.42 -2.55
C PHE A 19 8.57 -6.58 -3.65
N LEU A 20 7.86 -5.57 -4.10
CA LEU A 20 8.33 -4.53 -5.01
C LEU A 20 8.97 -3.44 -4.16
N SER A 21 10.30 -3.45 -4.04
CA SER A 21 11.04 -2.38 -3.37
C SER A 21 11.45 -1.28 -4.36
N ILE A 22 11.84 -0.13 -3.82
CA ILE A 22 12.48 0.95 -4.59
C ILE A 22 13.72 0.41 -5.31
N ASP A 23 14.58 -0.33 -4.60
CA ASP A 23 15.81 -0.92 -5.14
C ASP A 23 15.54 -1.83 -6.35
N ALA A 24 14.54 -2.71 -6.25
CA ALA A 24 14.18 -3.64 -7.34
C ALA A 24 13.67 -2.90 -8.59
N ASN A 25 13.15 -1.68 -8.42
CA ASN A 25 12.49 -0.91 -9.44
C ASN A 25 13.28 0.33 -9.89
N ILE A 26 14.48 0.55 -9.34
CA ILE A 26 15.20 1.80 -9.51
C ILE A 26 15.53 2.13 -10.96
N LYS A 27 15.90 1.13 -11.77
CA LYS A 27 16.17 1.32 -13.20
C LYS A 27 14.95 1.81 -13.96
N LYS A 28 13.76 1.32 -13.59
CA LYS A 28 12.50 1.74 -14.21
C LYS A 28 12.13 3.16 -13.76
N ILE A 29 12.30 3.46 -12.47
CA ILE A 29 12.12 4.82 -11.92
C ILE A 29 13.04 5.81 -12.64
N PHE A 30 14.33 5.49 -12.75
CA PHE A 30 15.33 6.32 -13.42
C PHE A 30 15.00 6.57 -14.89
N ARG A 31 14.50 5.55 -15.61
CA ARG A 31 14.08 5.68 -17.01
C ARG A 31 12.84 6.58 -17.15
N ILE A 32 11.86 6.46 -16.26
CA ILE A 32 10.65 7.30 -16.28
C ILE A 32 10.99 8.76 -15.98
N SER A 33 11.91 8.98 -15.05
CA SER A 33 12.29 10.33 -14.60
C SER A 33 13.37 11.00 -15.44
N ASP A 34 13.92 10.32 -16.46
CA ASP A 34 15.12 10.77 -17.19
C ASP A 34 16.27 11.13 -16.22
N GLY A 35 16.42 10.34 -15.16
CA GLY A 35 17.39 10.55 -14.09
C GLY A 35 17.13 11.76 -13.19
N LYS A 36 15.98 12.44 -13.32
CA LYS A 36 15.68 13.69 -12.61
C LYS A 36 14.39 13.60 -11.81
N ILE A 37 14.53 13.57 -10.48
CA ILE A 37 13.39 13.65 -9.56
C ILE A 37 13.62 14.79 -8.57
N PRO A 38 13.06 15.99 -8.83
CA PRO A 38 13.36 17.17 -8.02
C PRO A 38 12.75 17.08 -6.62
N PHE A 39 11.66 16.34 -6.43
CA PHE A 39 10.99 16.21 -5.13
C PHE A 39 10.67 14.76 -4.79
N HIS A 40 10.76 14.40 -3.51
CA HIS A 40 10.24 13.13 -3.00
C HIS A 40 9.42 13.35 -1.72
N LYS A 41 8.31 12.63 -1.60
CA LYS A 41 7.46 12.64 -0.41
C LYS A 41 7.56 11.28 0.27
N ARG A 42 8.01 11.28 1.53
CA ARG A 42 8.05 10.07 2.38
C ARG A 42 6.64 9.69 2.82
N HIS A 43 6.44 8.40 3.09
CA HIS A 43 5.19 7.96 3.72
C HIS A 43 5.20 8.39 5.20
N PRO A 44 4.10 8.95 5.75
CA PRO A 44 4.08 9.47 7.13
C PRO A 44 4.45 8.45 8.21
N LEU A 45 4.17 7.17 7.93
CA LEU A 45 4.43 6.03 8.82
C LEU A 45 5.71 5.26 8.48
N ASP A 46 6.58 5.78 7.61
CA ASP A 46 7.83 5.10 7.27
C ASP A 46 8.98 5.57 8.18
N PRO A 47 9.44 4.73 9.13
CA PRO A 47 10.56 5.07 9.99
C PRO A 47 11.92 4.83 9.31
N ASN A 48 11.96 4.31 8.08
CA ASN A 48 13.18 3.72 7.53
C ASN A 48 14.06 4.72 6.77
N GLU A 49 15.09 5.23 7.45
CA GLU A 49 16.09 6.11 6.85
C GLU A 49 16.92 5.43 5.74
N ALA A 50 17.12 4.11 5.80
CA ALA A 50 18.05 3.41 4.91
C ALA A 50 17.59 3.32 3.44
N GLU A 51 16.27 3.26 3.17
CA GLU A 51 15.76 3.31 1.79
C GLU A 51 15.87 4.72 1.20
N ILE A 52 15.72 5.75 2.03
CA ILE A 52 15.90 7.14 1.60
C ILE A 52 17.37 7.46 1.34
N ASP A 53 18.30 6.94 2.14
CA ASP A 53 19.73 7.11 1.88
C ASP A 53 20.13 6.54 0.51
N LYS A 54 19.58 5.37 0.16
CA LYS A 54 19.78 4.78 -1.17
C LYS A 54 19.14 5.65 -2.26
N TRP A 55 17.93 6.13 -2.02
CA TRP A 55 17.24 7.04 -2.92
C TRP A 55 18.09 8.28 -3.23
N LEU A 56 18.64 8.93 -2.20
CA LEU A 56 19.47 10.12 -2.31
C LEU A 56 20.82 9.86 -2.99
N LYS A 57 21.37 8.64 -2.91
CA LYS A 57 22.56 8.28 -3.71
C LYS A 57 22.28 8.28 -5.22
N ILE A 58 21.04 7.97 -5.61
CA ILE A 58 20.64 7.84 -7.02
C ILE A 58 20.07 9.17 -7.53
N PHE A 59 19.33 9.89 -6.69
CA PHE A 59 18.76 11.20 -6.97
C PHE A 59 19.26 12.24 -5.95
N PRO A 60 20.55 12.63 -6.03
CA PRO A 60 21.19 13.48 -5.02
C PRO A 60 20.63 14.90 -4.92
N HIS A 61 19.91 15.34 -5.95
CA HIS A 61 19.25 16.65 -5.98
C HIS A 61 17.76 16.59 -5.62
N SER A 62 17.27 15.44 -5.16
CA SER A 62 15.87 15.28 -4.76
C SER A 62 15.63 15.92 -3.40
N ILE A 63 14.73 16.89 -3.36
CA ILE A 63 14.36 17.63 -2.14
C ILE A 63 13.22 16.90 -1.43
N PRO A 64 13.32 16.61 -0.12
CA PRO A 64 12.22 16.02 0.63
C PRO A 64 11.08 17.03 0.78
N VAL A 65 9.84 16.56 0.60
CA VAL A 65 8.66 17.29 1.04
C VAL A 65 8.40 16.94 2.50
N GLU A 66 8.25 17.97 3.34
CA GLU A 66 8.04 17.84 4.77
C GLU A 66 6.89 16.88 5.13
N ASN A 67 7.05 16.15 6.23
CA ASN A 67 6.14 15.06 6.58
C ASN A 67 4.73 15.54 6.96
N ASP A 68 4.61 16.75 7.51
CA ASP A 68 3.36 17.42 7.88
C ASP A 68 2.55 17.91 6.67
N VAL A 69 3.17 18.07 5.50
CA VAL A 69 2.47 18.40 4.25
C VAL A 69 1.73 17.17 3.74
N SER A 70 0.41 17.25 3.68
CA SER A 70 -0.45 16.22 3.10
C SER A 70 -0.30 16.17 1.59
N VAL A 71 -0.34 14.97 1.01
CA VAL A 71 -0.32 14.80 -0.46
C VAL A 71 -1.49 15.52 -1.13
N TYR A 72 -2.65 15.63 -0.47
CA TYR A 72 -3.79 16.38 -1.00
C TYR A 72 -3.57 17.89 -1.04
N GLN A 73 -2.76 18.44 -0.12
CA GLN A 73 -2.36 19.85 -0.19
C GLN A 73 -1.48 20.10 -1.41
N ILE A 74 -0.59 19.16 -1.73
CA ILE A 74 0.24 19.21 -2.94
C ILE A 74 -0.66 19.16 -4.18
N PHE A 75 -1.63 18.23 -4.20
CA PHE A 75 -2.52 18.07 -5.35
C PHE A 75 -3.39 19.31 -5.59
N ALA A 76 -3.94 19.89 -4.54
CA ALA A 76 -4.82 21.06 -4.65
C ALA A 76 -4.07 22.37 -4.96
N ALA A 77 -2.82 22.51 -4.51
CA ALA A 77 -2.08 23.77 -4.60
C ALA A 77 -1.27 23.93 -5.90
N HIS A 78 -0.95 22.83 -6.59
CA HIS A 78 -0.07 22.86 -7.75
C HIS A 78 -0.81 22.69 -9.07
N PRO A 79 -0.33 23.31 -10.16
CA PRO A 79 -0.79 22.96 -11.50
C PRO A 79 -0.48 21.48 -11.83
N PRO A 80 -1.09 20.92 -12.89
CA PRO A 80 -0.80 19.57 -13.36
C PRO A 80 0.70 19.26 -13.39
N MET A 81 1.09 18.13 -12.79
CA MET A 81 2.49 17.72 -12.65
C MET A 81 2.59 16.20 -12.72
N ASP A 82 3.81 15.70 -12.96
CA ASP A 82 4.06 14.25 -13.02
C ASP A 82 4.40 13.68 -11.63
N PHE A 83 3.77 12.58 -11.26
CA PHE A 83 4.07 11.77 -10.09
C PHE A 83 4.64 10.41 -10.52
N ILE A 84 5.60 9.89 -9.77
CA ILE A 84 6.09 8.53 -9.91
C ILE A 84 5.81 7.80 -8.60
N THR A 85 5.23 6.62 -8.67
CA THR A 85 5.04 5.75 -7.50
C THR A 85 5.10 4.29 -7.91
N ILE A 86 5.44 3.40 -6.97
CA ILE A 86 5.43 1.96 -7.26
C ILE A 86 4.00 1.51 -7.49
N SER A 87 3.15 1.62 -6.48
CA SER A 87 1.74 1.23 -6.55
C SER A 87 0.83 2.03 -5.61
N SER A 88 1.28 3.20 -5.13
CA SER A 88 0.55 3.98 -4.13
C SER A 88 -0.83 4.40 -4.61
N GLY A 89 -1.83 4.30 -3.73
CA GLY A 89 -3.18 4.84 -3.96
C GLY A 89 -3.15 6.34 -4.24
N SER A 90 -2.23 7.07 -3.60
CA SER A 90 -2.06 8.52 -3.84
C SER A 90 -1.67 8.84 -5.28
N GLY A 91 -1.06 7.90 -6.00
CA GLY A 91 -0.82 8.05 -7.44
C GLY A 91 -2.12 8.09 -8.25
N TYR A 92 -3.12 7.28 -7.89
CA TYR A 92 -4.42 7.30 -8.55
C TYR A 92 -5.19 8.56 -8.18
N GLU A 93 -5.18 8.92 -6.90
CA GLU A 93 -5.81 10.14 -6.40
C GLU A 93 -5.27 11.38 -7.10
N ALA A 94 -3.95 11.49 -7.32
CA ALA A 94 -3.35 12.59 -8.07
C ALA A 94 -4.00 12.76 -9.47
N GLY A 95 -4.36 11.66 -10.13
CA GLY A 95 -5.07 11.69 -11.41
C GLY A 95 -6.45 12.36 -11.32
N LEU A 96 -7.17 12.19 -10.19
CA LEU A 96 -8.46 12.85 -9.95
C LEU A 96 -8.33 14.37 -9.80
N PHE A 97 -7.14 14.86 -9.43
CA PHE A 97 -6.81 16.29 -9.37
C PHE A 97 -6.20 16.83 -10.67
N GLY A 98 -6.18 16.04 -11.75
CA GLY A 98 -5.66 16.46 -13.05
C GLY A 98 -4.14 16.35 -13.20
N HIS A 99 -3.46 15.64 -12.30
CA HIS A 99 -2.04 15.32 -12.43
C HIS A 99 -1.83 14.04 -13.24
N ARG A 100 -0.59 13.83 -13.70
CA ARG A 100 -0.19 12.60 -14.37
C ARG A 100 0.56 11.71 -13.39
N THR A 101 0.27 10.41 -13.42
CA THR A 101 0.96 9.44 -12.57
C THR A 101 1.58 8.33 -13.39
N HIS A 102 2.83 8.03 -13.09
CA HIS A 102 3.58 6.92 -13.63
C HIS A 102 3.70 5.82 -12.57
N PHE A 103 2.94 4.74 -12.78
CA PHE A 103 3.05 3.55 -11.95
C PHE A 103 4.21 2.67 -12.39
N VAL A 104 5.07 2.32 -11.45
CA VAL A 104 6.19 1.43 -11.72
C VAL A 104 5.73 -0.03 -11.67
N SER A 105 4.74 -0.34 -10.83
CA SER A 105 4.09 -1.65 -10.76
C SER A 105 2.94 -1.77 -11.76
N PRO A 106 2.77 -2.94 -12.41
CA PRO A 106 1.52 -3.26 -13.12
C PRO A 106 0.34 -3.41 -12.14
N ARG A 107 0.59 -3.92 -10.92
CA ARG A 107 -0.39 -3.87 -9.83
C ARG A 107 -0.48 -2.43 -9.33
N ASN A 108 -1.48 -1.71 -9.81
CA ASN A 108 -1.77 -0.33 -9.45
C ASN A 108 -3.29 -0.13 -9.30
N TRP A 109 -3.69 1.08 -8.93
CA TRP A 109 -5.07 1.45 -8.67
C TRP A 109 -5.84 1.85 -9.94
N THR A 110 -5.17 1.96 -11.09
CA THR A 110 -5.78 2.30 -12.38
C THR A 110 -6.30 1.04 -13.06
N HIS A 111 -7.36 0.45 -12.52
CA HIS A 111 -8.37 -0.46 -13.11
C HIS A 111 -8.01 -1.60 -14.12
N GLU A 112 -6.84 -1.64 -14.77
CA GLU A 112 -6.54 -2.54 -15.89
C GLU A 112 -6.28 -3.99 -15.46
N ASP A 113 -5.77 -4.22 -14.25
CA ASP A 113 -5.48 -5.57 -13.70
C ASP A 113 -6.31 -5.91 -12.45
N GLY A 114 -7.50 -5.32 -12.28
CA GLY A 114 -8.36 -5.63 -11.13
C GLY A 114 -7.91 -4.98 -9.81
N GLY A 115 -7.25 -3.82 -9.86
CA GLY A 115 -6.76 -3.09 -8.69
C GLY A 115 -7.82 -2.86 -7.60
N PHE A 116 -9.08 -2.66 -7.99
CA PHE A 116 -10.22 -2.57 -7.07
C PHE A 116 -10.86 -3.91 -6.69
N SER A 117 -10.78 -4.96 -7.53
CA SER A 117 -11.36 -6.26 -7.19
C SER A 117 -10.58 -6.99 -6.09
N HIS A 118 -9.33 -6.58 -5.85
CA HIS A 118 -8.49 -7.06 -4.74
C HIS A 118 -8.42 -6.09 -3.56
N PHE A 119 -8.93 -4.86 -3.72
CA PHE A 119 -9.14 -3.96 -2.59
C PHE A 119 -10.30 -4.50 -1.78
N VAL A 120 -9.99 -5.31 -0.77
CA VAL A 120 -10.93 -5.57 0.31
C VAL A 120 -11.07 -4.23 1.02
N LYS A 121 -12.19 -3.52 0.79
CA LYS A 121 -12.60 -2.41 1.64
C LYS A 121 -12.58 -2.95 3.06
N ILE A 122 -11.54 -2.62 3.80
CA ILE A 122 -11.57 -2.90 5.22
C ILE A 122 -12.47 -1.83 5.81
N LEU A 123 -13.77 -2.15 5.85
CA LEU A 123 -14.81 -1.29 6.40
C LEU A 123 -14.40 -0.95 7.82
N TYR A 124 -14.46 0.34 8.21
CA TYR A 124 -14.11 0.88 9.54
C TYR A 124 -14.50 -0.02 10.73
N GLU A 125 -15.56 -0.82 10.56
CA GLU A 125 -15.95 -1.97 11.35
C GLU A 125 -14.77 -2.83 11.87
N TYR A 126 -13.72 -3.11 11.08
CA TYR A 126 -12.53 -3.84 11.55
C TYR A 126 -11.71 -3.15 12.64
N TRP A 127 -11.92 -1.87 12.90
CA TRP A 127 -11.28 -1.18 14.03
C TRP A 127 -12.05 -1.45 15.33
N HIS A 128 -13.26 -1.99 15.24
CA HIS A 128 -14.05 -2.34 16.41
C HIS A 128 -13.78 -3.77 16.84
N VAL A 129 -13.55 -3.94 18.15
CA VAL A 129 -13.41 -5.25 18.78
C VAL A 129 -14.59 -6.16 18.45
N ALA A 130 -15.81 -5.61 18.40
CA ALA A 130 -17.03 -6.34 18.06
C ALA A 130 -17.00 -7.01 16.67
N PHE A 131 -16.33 -6.41 15.68
CA PHE A 131 -16.16 -7.03 14.36
C PHE A 131 -15.26 -8.26 14.46
N TRP A 132 -14.13 -8.14 15.16
CA TRP A 132 -13.23 -9.28 15.36
C TRP A 132 -13.87 -10.35 16.22
N ASP A 133 -14.63 -9.98 17.25
CA ASP A 133 -15.36 -10.94 18.07
C ASP A 133 -16.40 -11.71 17.24
N HIS A 134 -17.10 -11.03 16.34
CA HIS A 134 -18.04 -11.67 15.44
C HIS A 134 -17.35 -12.62 14.44
N ILE A 135 -16.25 -12.18 13.82
CA ILE A 135 -15.50 -13.01 12.87
C ILE A 135 -14.84 -14.20 13.56
N LEU A 136 -14.21 -13.98 14.71
CA LEU A 136 -13.42 -14.98 15.43
C LEU A 136 -14.31 -15.92 16.26
N PHE A 137 -15.33 -15.41 16.95
CA PHE A 137 -16.15 -16.22 17.85
C PHE A 137 -17.54 -16.54 17.30
N GLY A 138 -18.06 -15.74 16.36
CA GLY A 138 -19.35 -16.01 15.68
C GLY A 138 -19.28 -17.17 14.67
N SER A 139 -18.08 -17.52 14.19
CA SER A 139 -17.88 -18.58 13.20
C SER A 139 -17.29 -19.88 13.77
N LYS A 140 -17.74 -20.36 14.94
CA LYS A 140 -17.30 -21.62 15.57
C LYS A 140 -15.79 -21.90 15.42
N ILE A 141 -14.94 -20.87 15.50
CA ILE A 141 -13.50 -21.08 15.69
C ILE A 141 -13.40 -21.42 17.15
N SER A 142 -13.06 -22.67 17.40
CA SER A 142 -12.74 -23.21 18.70
C SER A 142 -12.01 -22.16 19.54
N SER A 143 -12.63 -21.80 20.67
CA SER A 143 -12.07 -20.94 21.68
C SER A 143 -10.63 -21.34 21.97
N LEU A 144 -9.67 -20.46 21.67
CA LEU A 144 -8.31 -20.63 22.16
C LEU A 144 -8.36 -20.69 23.70
N PRO A 145 -7.64 -21.61 24.36
CA PRO A 145 -7.66 -21.73 25.80
C PRO A 145 -7.30 -20.39 26.48
N PRO A 146 -7.91 -20.06 27.62
CA PRO A 146 -7.51 -18.90 28.41
C PRO A 146 -6.01 -18.98 28.74
N GLY A 147 -5.24 -17.93 28.42
CA GLY A 147 -3.78 -17.89 28.60
C GLY A 147 -2.95 -18.05 27.32
N SER A 148 -3.58 -18.20 26.16
CA SER A 148 -2.91 -18.24 24.86
C SER A 148 -2.39 -16.85 24.47
N TRP A 149 -1.08 -16.66 24.43
CA TRP A 149 -0.48 -15.45 23.86
C TRP A 149 -0.53 -15.55 22.34
N ILE A 150 -1.18 -14.59 21.69
CA ILE A 150 -1.23 -14.49 20.23
C ILE A 150 0.17 -14.12 19.72
N THR A 151 1.01 -15.12 19.52
CA THR A 151 2.30 -14.97 18.83
C THR A 151 2.15 -15.46 17.39
N ALA A 152 2.87 -14.84 16.45
CA ALA A 152 2.86 -15.27 15.04
C ALA A 152 3.21 -16.77 14.87
N ARG A 153 3.98 -17.33 15.82
CA ARG A 153 4.34 -18.75 15.88
C ARG A 153 3.16 -19.62 16.34
N ALA A 154 2.35 -19.17 17.30
CA ALA A 154 1.15 -19.87 17.75
C ALA A 154 0.06 -19.88 16.67
N ILE A 155 -0.19 -18.74 16.00
CA ILE A 155 -1.15 -18.65 14.89
C ILE A 155 -0.79 -19.65 13.77
N ARG A 156 0.48 -19.75 13.37
CA ARG A 156 0.91 -20.69 12.31
C ARG A 156 0.75 -22.16 12.71
N ARG A 157 0.79 -22.48 14.00
CA ARG A 157 0.77 -23.85 14.51
C ARG A 157 -0.65 -24.33 14.79
N GLU A 158 -1.53 -23.43 15.23
CA GLU A 158 -2.86 -23.77 15.73
C GLU A 158 -4.00 -23.34 14.80
N CYS A 159 -3.79 -22.31 13.97
CA CYS A 159 -4.79 -21.87 13.01
C CYS A 159 -4.39 -22.33 11.61
N ALA A 160 -5.07 -23.35 11.08
CA ALA A 160 -4.92 -23.73 9.68
C ALA A 160 -5.29 -22.53 8.80
N PHE A 161 -4.40 -22.14 7.88
CA PHE A 161 -4.74 -21.16 6.86
C PHE A 161 -5.78 -21.77 5.93
N ILE A 162 -6.99 -21.23 5.95
CA ILE A 162 -8.09 -21.65 5.08
C ILE A 162 -8.20 -20.61 3.95
N PRO A 163 -7.82 -20.96 2.72
CA PRO A 163 -7.97 -20.06 1.57
C PRO A 163 -9.41 -19.55 1.46
N ASP A 164 -9.56 -18.27 1.12
CA ASP A 164 -10.85 -17.58 0.92
C ASP A 164 -11.80 -17.53 2.12
N ARG A 165 -11.38 -17.92 3.34
CA ARG A 165 -12.29 -17.92 4.50
C ARG A 165 -12.89 -16.55 4.77
N LEU A 166 -12.08 -15.50 4.81
CA LEU A 166 -12.57 -14.13 5.03
C LEU A 166 -13.56 -13.71 3.94
N ARG A 167 -13.28 -14.08 2.69
CA ARG A 167 -14.15 -13.84 1.54
C ARG A 167 -15.49 -14.57 1.64
N ARG A 168 -15.52 -15.78 2.25
CA ARG A 168 -16.73 -16.58 2.46
C ARG A 168 -17.55 -16.13 3.66
N THR A 169 -16.89 -15.70 4.74
CA THR A 169 -17.56 -15.28 5.98
C THR A 169 -18.21 -13.92 5.82
N ILE A 170 -17.58 -13.02 5.07
CA ILE A 170 -18.13 -11.69 4.81
C ILE A 170 -18.98 -11.79 3.55
N ASN A 171 -20.30 -11.92 3.72
CA ASN A 171 -21.27 -12.07 2.64
C ASN A 171 -21.49 -10.73 1.91
N PHE A 172 -20.48 -10.26 1.19
CA PHE A 172 -20.65 -9.19 0.20
C PHE A 172 -20.91 -9.83 -1.15
N GLU A 173 -22.04 -9.50 -1.76
CA GLU A 173 -22.28 -9.75 -3.17
C GLU A 173 -21.20 -9.03 -3.97
N TRP A 174 -20.19 -9.77 -4.40
CA TRP A 174 -19.24 -9.31 -5.40
C TRP A 174 -20.07 -9.08 -6.67
N SER A 175 -20.18 -7.81 -7.09
CA SER A 175 -20.91 -7.43 -8.31
C SER A 175 -20.62 -8.41 -9.47
N PRO A 176 -21.62 -8.75 -10.30
CA PRO A 176 -21.52 -9.84 -11.26
C PRO A 176 -20.38 -9.60 -12.26
N ARG A 177 -19.73 -10.71 -12.64
CA ARG A 177 -18.71 -10.77 -13.69
C ARG A 177 -19.28 -10.46 -15.07
#